data_AF-A0A930IVA8-F1
#
_entry.id   AF-A0A930IVA8-F1
#
_cell.length_a   1.000
_cell.length_b   1.000
_cell.length_c   1.000
_cell.angle_alpha   90.00
_cell.angle_beta   90.00
_cell.angle_gamma   90.00
#
_symmetry.space_group_name_H-M   'P 1'
#
loop_
_entity.id
_entity.type
_entity.pdbx_description
1 polymer ?
#
loop_
_entity_poly.entity_id
_entity_poly.type
_entity_poly.pdbx_seq_one_letter_code
_entity_poly.pdbx_strand_id
1 'polypeptide(L)'
;MLSCAAQNSNNMEQVEKFNYDYYHNKLKLNQRFKEYSEADGTFVKISVEVDGFFVEKIPPRSFTQNIIVYYKNGILKEEGEFFFCSDVKIGKWRKYDKEGKLIREENEDKKFEGLRIKPKELLRWLESQGWIDLWNGKGQQSSFSNTPFRISFSPHGNDHAKWYVSRVTMSGTEEFIIDAETGEVISHENILNVE
;
A
#
# COMPACT_ATOMS: atom_id res chain seq x y z
N MET A 1 -4.26 -42.46 -42.41
CA MET A 1 -4.49 -42.39 -40.95
C MET A 1 -3.24 -41.81 -40.31
N LEU A 2 -3.34 -40.63 -39.69
CA LEU A 2 -2.42 -40.17 -38.65
C LEU A 2 -3.24 -39.26 -37.74
N SER A 3 -3.36 -39.74 -36.50
CA SER A 3 -4.23 -39.28 -35.44
C SER A 3 -3.71 -38.02 -34.75
N CYS A 4 -4.66 -37.30 -34.14
CA CYS A 4 -4.52 -36.21 -33.19
C CYS A 4 -3.44 -36.40 -32.12
N ALA A 5 -2.82 -35.28 -31.73
CA ALA A 5 -2.37 -34.93 -30.37
C ALA A 5 -1.87 -33.47 -30.43
N ALA A 6 -2.06 -32.56 -29.47
CA ALA A 6 -2.83 -32.56 -28.24
C ALA A 6 -3.04 -31.07 -27.87
N GLN A 7 -4.04 -30.84 -27.03
CA GLN A 7 -4.51 -29.55 -26.54
C GLN A 7 -3.39 -28.67 -25.96
N ASN A 8 -3.41 -27.38 -26.29
CA ASN A 8 -2.75 -26.34 -25.50
C ASN A 8 -3.21 -26.49 -24.06
N SER A 9 -2.33 -27.01 -23.19
CA SER A 9 -2.55 -27.04 -21.76
C SER A 9 -2.62 -25.60 -21.27
N ASN A 10 -3.82 -25.19 -20.87
CA ASN A 10 -4.07 -24.01 -20.06
C ASN A 10 -3.10 -24.02 -18.87
N ASN A 11 -2.06 -23.18 -18.92
CA ASN A 11 -1.47 -22.63 -17.70
C ASN A 11 -2.48 -21.62 -17.15
N MET A 12 -3.60 -22.13 -16.60
CA MET A 12 -4.42 -21.35 -15.70
C MET A 12 -3.55 -21.13 -14.46
N GLU A 13 -3.10 -19.90 -14.25
CA GLU A 13 -2.63 -19.46 -12.94
C GLU A 13 -3.64 -19.95 -11.90
N GLN A 14 -3.15 -20.71 -10.93
CA GLN A 14 -3.97 -21.25 -9.87
C GLN A 14 -4.61 -20.08 -9.13
N VAL A 15 -5.95 -20.07 -9.04
CA VAL A 15 -6.69 -19.01 -8.34
C VAL A 15 -6.14 -18.87 -6.93
N GLU A 16 -5.61 -17.69 -6.59
CA GLU A 16 -5.12 -17.43 -5.24
C GLU A 16 -6.27 -17.49 -4.24
N LYS A 17 -6.04 -18.22 -3.15
CA LYS A 17 -7.01 -18.42 -2.08
C LYS A 17 -6.42 -17.99 -0.74
N PHE A 18 -7.28 -17.43 0.08
CA PHE A 18 -7.00 -17.11 1.46
C PHE A 18 -6.56 -18.37 2.21
N ASN A 19 -5.36 -18.31 2.78
CA ASN A 19 -4.81 -19.40 3.56
C ASN A 19 -5.42 -19.40 4.96
N TYR A 20 -6.61 -19.98 5.09
CA TYR A 20 -7.34 -20.08 6.36
C TYR A 20 -6.49 -20.73 7.44
N ASP A 21 -5.82 -21.84 7.17
CA ASP A 21 -5.03 -22.54 8.18
C ASP A 21 -3.90 -21.65 8.69
N TYR A 22 -3.21 -20.95 7.80
CA TYR A 22 -2.15 -20.03 8.18
C TYR A 22 -2.67 -18.87 9.04
N TYR A 23 -3.70 -18.18 8.58
CA TYR A 23 -4.17 -16.94 9.18
C TYR A 23 -5.09 -17.15 10.38
N HIS A 24 -5.95 -18.17 10.35
CA HIS A 24 -6.85 -18.51 11.44
C HIS A 24 -6.06 -18.97 12.67
N ASN A 25 -4.99 -19.75 12.49
CA ASN A 25 -4.10 -20.13 13.59
C ASN A 25 -3.40 -18.94 14.26
N LYS A 26 -3.32 -17.78 13.59
CA LYS A 26 -2.78 -16.55 14.18
C LYS A 26 -3.86 -15.79 14.94
N LEU A 27 -5.13 -15.86 14.57
CA LEU A 27 -6.24 -15.16 15.23
C LEU A 27 -6.73 -15.92 16.46
N LYS A 28 -6.95 -15.22 17.58
CA LYS A 28 -7.64 -15.83 18.74
C LYS A 28 -9.15 -15.88 18.48
N LEU A 29 -9.86 -16.74 19.22
CA LEU A 29 -11.33 -16.77 19.20
C LEU A 29 -11.90 -15.36 19.44
N ASN A 30 -12.83 -14.93 18.59
CA ASN A 30 -13.47 -13.60 18.59
C ASN A 30 -12.57 -12.39 18.28
N GLN A 31 -11.30 -12.60 17.91
CA GLN A 31 -10.41 -11.52 17.51
C GLN A 31 -10.72 -11.10 16.06
N ARG A 32 -11.10 -9.82 15.86
CA ARG A 32 -11.41 -9.28 14.52
C ARG A 32 -10.19 -8.89 13.72
N PHE A 33 -9.09 -8.52 14.35
CA PHE A 33 -7.84 -8.23 13.65
C PHE A 33 -6.62 -8.58 14.48
N LYS A 34 -5.48 -8.81 13.82
CA LYS A 34 -4.18 -9.04 14.48
C LYS A 34 -3.05 -8.43 13.67
N GLU A 35 -2.12 -7.80 14.38
CA GLU A 35 -0.86 -7.31 13.86
C GLU A 35 0.29 -8.19 14.37
N TYR A 36 1.27 -8.48 13.52
CA TYR A 36 2.46 -9.26 13.87
C TYR A 36 3.55 -9.09 12.81
N SER A 37 4.80 -9.45 13.16
CA SER A 37 5.91 -9.51 12.22
C SER A 37 6.18 -10.95 11.78
N GLU A 38 6.44 -11.13 10.49
CA GLU A 38 6.96 -12.37 9.92
C GLU A 38 8.47 -12.50 10.18
N ALA A 39 9.01 -13.71 9.98
CA ALA A 39 10.43 -13.99 10.22
C ALA A 39 11.38 -13.19 9.33
N ASP A 40 10.92 -12.78 8.13
CA ASP A 40 11.67 -11.92 7.21
C ASP A 40 11.60 -10.42 7.57
N GLY A 41 10.85 -10.06 8.62
CA GLY A 41 10.63 -8.68 9.05
C GLY A 41 9.43 -7.99 8.42
N THR A 42 8.66 -8.67 7.55
CA THR A 42 7.41 -8.12 7.00
C THR A 42 6.42 -7.89 8.13
N PHE A 43 5.89 -6.67 8.25
CA PHE A 43 4.84 -6.37 9.22
C PHE A 43 3.47 -6.61 8.59
N VAL A 44 2.66 -7.43 9.24
CA VAL A 44 1.40 -7.93 8.71
C VAL A 44 0.26 -7.55 9.63
N LYS A 45 -0.84 -7.09 9.04
CA LYS A 45 -2.14 -7.00 9.69
C LYS A 45 -3.14 -7.84 8.93
N ILE A 46 -3.88 -8.65 9.66
CA ILE A 46 -5.04 -9.35 9.16
C ILE A 46 -6.28 -8.82 9.86
N SER A 47 -7.34 -8.56 9.09
CA SER A 47 -8.67 -8.19 9.58
C SER A 47 -9.73 -9.13 9.01
N VAL A 48 -10.65 -9.58 9.86
CA VAL A 48 -11.84 -10.36 9.52
C VAL A 48 -13.03 -9.42 9.49
N GLU A 49 -13.53 -9.16 8.29
CA GLU A 49 -14.64 -8.26 8.04
C GLU A 49 -15.92 -9.05 7.75
N VAL A 50 -17.08 -8.38 7.78
CA VAL A 50 -18.38 -9.02 7.50
C VAL A 50 -18.40 -9.65 6.10
N ASP A 51 -17.76 -8.99 5.14
CA ASP A 51 -17.81 -9.34 3.72
C ASP A 51 -16.56 -10.08 3.20
N GLY A 52 -15.59 -10.39 4.08
CA GLY A 52 -14.36 -11.07 3.66
C GLY A 52 -13.18 -10.90 4.61
N PHE A 53 -11.98 -11.04 4.05
CA PHE A 53 -10.72 -10.97 4.80
C PHE A 53 -9.85 -9.89 4.16
N PHE A 54 -9.16 -9.12 5.01
CA PHE A 54 -8.25 -8.07 4.60
C PHE A 54 -6.86 -8.37 5.15
N VAL A 55 -5.86 -8.42 4.29
CA VAL A 55 -4.47 -8.64 4.66
C VAL A 55 -3.65 -7.46 4.15
N GLU A 56 -2.99 -6.80 5.08
CA GLU A 56 -2.07 -5.69 4.83
C GLU A 56 -0.66 -6.16 5.15
N LYS A 57 0.30 -5.93 4.26
CA LYS A 57 1.70 -6.30 4.48
C LYS A 57 2.61 -5.11 4.17
N ILE A 58 3.55 -4.84 5.05
CA ILE A 58 4.60 -3.85 4.85
C ILE A 58 5.93 -4.61 4.80
N PRO A 59 6.45 -4.93 3.61
CA PRO A 59 7.75 -5.57 3.49
C PRO A 59 8.85 -4.68 4.07
N PRO A 60 9.92 -5.26 4.63
CA PRO A 60 11.02 -4.46 5.18
C PRO A 60 11.68 -3.62 4.07
N ARG A 61 11.92 -2.33 4.37
CA ARG A 61 12.63 -1.38 3.48
C ARG A 61 11.93 -1.10 2.15
N SER A 62 10.63 -1.38 2.08
CA SER A 62 9.83 -1.15 0.88
C SER A 62 9.28 0.26 0.80
N PHE A 63 8.95 0.86 1.96
CA PHE A 63 8.16 2.08 2.04
C PHE A 63 6.85 1.97 1.23
N THR A 64 6.26 0.78 1.22
CA THR A 64 4.97 0.52 0.59
C THR A 64 4.15 -0.43 1.46
N GLN A 65 2.86 -0.52 1.16
CA GLN A 65 1.93 -1.40 1.84
C GLN A 65 1.13 -2.20 0.81
N ASN A 66 1.36 -3.51 0.79
CA ASN A 66 0.58 -4.45 0.00
C ASN A 66 -0.80 -4.62 0.62
N ILE A 67 -1.83 -4.53 -0.22
CA ILE A 67 -3.22 -4.72 0.12
C ILE A 67 -3.73 -5.95 -0.59
N ILE A 68 -4.27 -6.89 0.17
CA ILE A 68 -4.85 -8.12 -0.37
C ILE A 68 -6.20 -8.35 0.30
N VAL A 69 -7.25 -8.37 -0.51
CA VAL A 69 -8.63 -8.53 -0.05
C VAL A 69 -9.16 -9.82 -0.62
N TYR A 70 -9.82 -10.61 0.21
CA TYR A 70 -10.46 -11.86 -0.17
C TYR A 70 -11.96 -11.76 0.08
N TYR A 71 -12.75 -12.39 -0.79
CA TYR A 71 -14.16 -12.63 -0.55
C TYR A 71 -14.35 -13.57 0.66
N LYS A 72 -15.57 -13.62 1.21
CA LYS A 72 -15.93 -14.56 2.29
C LYS A 72 -15.70 -16.04 1.93
N ASN A 73 -15.72 -16.40 0.65
CA ASN A 73 -15.38 -17.75 0.16
C ASN A 73 -13.86 -18.01 0.08
N GLY A 74 -13.04 -17.03 0.47
CA GLY A 74 -11.58 -17.10 0.46
C GLY A 74 -10.94 -16.81 -0.90
N ILE A 75 -11.69 -16.56 -1.97
CA ILE A 75 -11.09 -16.24 -3.28
C ILE A 75 -10.59 -14.79 -3.29
N LEU A 76 -9.44 -14.55 -3.91
CA LEU A 76 -8.87 -13.23 -4.09
C LEU A 76 -9.90 -12.29 -4.74
N LYS A 77 -10.11 -11.13 -4.15
CA LYS A 77 -11.08 -10.12 -4.58
C LYS A 77 -10.36 -8.92 -5.17
N GLU A 78 -9.34 -8.42 -4.48
CA GLU A 78 -8.66 -7.18 -4.85
C GLU A 78 -7.23 -7.23 -4.31
N GLU A 79 -6.27 -6.79 -5.12
CA GLU A 79 -4.89 -6.65 -4.70
C GLU A 79 -4.25 -5.39 -5.30
N GLY A 80 -3.28 -4.85 -4.59
CA GLY A 80 -2.45 -3.75 -5.06
C GLY A 80 -1.58 -3.21 -3.95
N GLU A 81 -1.04 -2.02 -4.15
CA GLU A 81 -0.07 -1.41 -3.24
C GLU A 81 -0.46 0.03 -2.95
N PHE A 82 -0.40 0.42 -1.67
CA PHE A 82 -0.40 1.80 -1.24
C PHE A 82 1.01 2.30 -1.04
N PHE A 83 1.21 3.57 -1.37
CA PHE A 83 2.42 4.28 -1.05
C PHE A 83 2.55 4.54 0.45
N PHE A 84 3.79 4.64 0.92
CA PHE A 84 4.21 4.91 2.29
C PHE A 84 3.25 5.81 3.10
N CYS A 85 2.74 5.30 4.24
CA CYS A 85 1.89 6.07 5.17
C CYS A 85 0.72 6.82 4.50
N SER A 86 0.12 6.23 3.45
CA SER A 86 -0.93 6.86 2.66
C SER A 86 -1.99 5.87 2.18
N ASP A 87 -3.06 6.41 1.59
CA ASP A 87 -4.05 5.69 0.79
C ASP A 87 -3.80 5.84 -0.73
N VAL A 88 -2.65 6.40 -1.12
CA VAL A 88 -2.30 6.64 -2.52
C VAL A 88 -1.91 5.31 -3.17
N LYS A 89 -2.76 4.81 -4.06
CA LYS A 89 -2.48 3.60 -4.84
C LYS A 89 -1.31 3.81 -5.80
N ILE A 90 -0.45 2.81 -5.92
CA ILE A 90 0.69 2.79 -6.85
C ILE A 90 0.76 1.47 -7.60
N GLY A 91 1.46 1.47 -8.73
CA GLY A 91 1.66 0.29 -9.56
C GLY A 91 0.36 -0.28 -10.14
N LYS A 92 0.28 -1.62 -10.22
CA LYS A 92 -0.90 -2.31 -10.74
C LYS A 92 -1.89 -2.60 -9.63
N TRP A 93 -3.15 -2.24 -9.86
CA TRP A 93 -4.26 -2.59 -8.98
C TRP A 93 -5.23 -3.52 -9.71
N ARG A 94 -5.51 -4.69 -9.11
CA ARG A 94 -6.31 -5.75 -9.75
C ARG A 94 -7.55 -6.06 -8.94
N LYS A 95 -8.63 -6.39 -9.66
CA LYS A 95 -9.89 -6.88 -9.09
C LYS A 95 -10.33 -8.13 -9.80
N TYR A 96 -10.86 -9.06 -9.03
CA TYR A 96 -11.30 -10.37 -9.47
C TYR A 96 -12.76 -10.59 -9.08
N ASP A 97 -13.47 -11.44 -9.82
CA ASP A 97 -14.80 -11.90 -9.43
C ASP A 97 -14.76 -13.02 -8.38
N LYS A 98 -15.93 -13.50 -7.94
CA LYS A 98 -16.05 -14.50 -6.87
C LYS A 98 -15.52 -15.88 -7.28
N GLU A 99 -15.30 -16.10 -8.57
CA GLU A 99 -14.75 -17.30 -9.19
C GLU A 99 -13.23 -17.19 -9.38
N GLY A 100 -12.66 -16.00 -9.16
CA GLY A 100 -11.23 -15.73 -9.24
C GLY A 100 -10.75 -15.27 -10.61
N LYS A 101 -11.66 -14.89 -11.51
CA LYS A 101 -11.32 -14.36 -12.83
C LYS A 101 -11.05 -12.86 -12.71
N LEU A 102 -9.95 -12.40 -13.32
CA LEU A 102 -9.61 -10.99 -13.41
C LEU A 102 -10.70 -10.20 -14.16
N ILE A 103 -11.28 -9.20 -13.49
CA ILE A 103 -12.32 -8.33 -14.07
C ILE A 103 -11.81 -6.91 -14.34
N ARG A 104 -10.74 -6.48 -13.67
CA ARG A 104 -10.16 -5.13 -13.84
C ARG A 104 -8.69 -5.16 -13.45
N GLU A 105 -7.84 -4.55 -14.27
CA GLU A 105 -6.45 -4.21 -13.95
C GLU A 105 -6.24 -2.74 -14.32
N GLU A 106 -5.73 -1.94 -13.39
CA GLU A 106 -5.42 -0.53 -13.62
C GLU A 106 -3.98 -0.24 -13.26
N ASN A 107 -3.30 0.54 -14.11
CA ASN A 107 -2.01 1.11 -13.75
C ASN A 107 -2.24 2.45 -13.05
N GLU A 108 -2.14 2.42 -11.73
CA GLU A 108 -2.31 3.56 -10.85
C GLU A 108 -1.18 4.58 -11.01
N ASP A 109 -0.02 4.20 -11.55
CA ASP A 109 1.10 5.14 -11.75
C ASP A 109 0.84 6.16 -12.86
N LYS A 110 -0.19 5.95 -13.68
CA LYS A 110 -0.57 6.89 -14.76
C LYS A 110 -0.81 8.30 -14.24
N LYS A 111 -1.34 8.45 -13.02
CA LYS A 111 -1.59 9.77 -12.41
C LYS A 111 -0.31 10.55 -12.06
N PHE A 112 0.86 9.91 -12.15
CA PHE A 112 2.16 10.54 -11.94
C PHE A 112 2.95 10.74 -13.25
N GLU A 113 2.37 10.43 -14.41
CA GLU A 113 3.00 10.70 -15.70
C GLU A 113 3.24 12.20 -15.87
N GLY A 114 4.43 12.59 -16.34
CA GLY A 114 4.83 13.99 -16.50
C GLY A 114 5.23 14.72 -15.21
N LEU A 115 4.95 14.18 -14.03
CA LEU A 115 5.32 14.81 -12.75
C LEU A 115 6.81 14.68 -12.46
N ARG A 116 7.39 15.72 -11.85
CA ARG A 116 8.77 15.71 -11.36
C ARG A 116 8.90 14.96 -10.05
N ILE A 117 7.96 15.14 -9.13
CA ILE A 117 7.92 14.42 -7.85
C ILE A 117 6.90 13.30 -7.96
N LYS A 118 7.38 12.11 -8.29
CA LYS A 118 6.60 10.86 -8.19
C LYS A 118 6.90 10.20 -6.83
N PRO A 119 6.25 9.08 -6.47
CA PRO A 119 6.47 8.42 -5.18
C PRO A 119 7.94 8.19 -4.82
N LYS A 120 8.77 7.77 -5.79
CA LYS A 120 10.20 7.54 -5.58
C LYS A 120 10.98 8.82 -5.26
N GLU A 121 10.67 9.91 -5.94
CA GLU A 121 11.29 11.21 -5.74
C GLU A 121 10.86 11.82 -4.41
N LEU A 122 9.61 11.60 -4.01
CA LEU A 122 9.13 11.98 -2.68
C LEU A 122 9.89 11.22 -1.58
N LEU A 123 10.09 9.90 -1.73
CA LEU A 123 10.93 9.13 -0.79
C LEU A 123 12.36 9.69 -0.68
N ARG A 124 12.98 10.04 -1.82
CA ARG A 124 14.31 10.66 -1.82
C ARG A 124 14.32 12.03 -1.14
N TRP A 125 13.25 12.80 -1.31
CA TRP A 125 13.08 14.06 -0.60
C TRP A 125 12.98 13.81 0.91
N LEU A 126 12.15 12.87 1.37
CA LEU A 126 12.04 12.49 2.80
C LEU A 126 13.40 12.01 3.37
N GLU A 127 14.16 11.24 2.60
CA GLU A 127 15.50 10.79 2.96
C GLU A 127 16.48 11.96 3.07
N SER A 128 16.42 12.94 2.15
CA SER A 128 17.24 14.15 2.20
C SER A 128 16.98 15.02 3.44
N GLN A 129 15.79 14.91 4.03
CA GLN A 129 15.46 15.55 5.31
C GLN A 129 15.99 14.75 6.53
N GLY A 130 16.56 13.56 6.30
CA GLY A 130 17.07 12.66 7.35
C GLY A 130 15.99 11.90 8.11
N TRP A 131 14.74 11.93 7.64
CA TRP A 131 13.60 11.32 8.33
C TRP A 131 13.46 9.83 8.08
N ILE A 132 13.87 9.39 6.89
CA ILE A 132 13.91 7.99 6.50
C ILE A 132 15.31 7.62 5.96
N ASP A 133 15.58 6.33 5.85
CA ASP A 133 16.76 5.76 5.20
C ASP A 133 16.29 4.60 4.32
N LEU A 134 16.43 4.77 3.00
CA LEU A 134 15.93 3.80 2.02
C LEU A 134 16.77 2.52 2.00
N TRP A 135 18.00 2.57 2.48
CA TRP A 135 18.92 1.42 2.50
C TRP A 135 18.66 0.48 3.67
N ASN A 136 18.50 1.03 4.89
CA ASN A 136 18.31 0.23 6.10
C ASN A 136 16.85 0.18 6.59
N GLY A 137 15.95 1.00 6.05
CA GLY A 137 14.53 1.03 6.40
C GLY A 137 14.19 1.89 7.62
N LYS A 138 15.12 2.69 8.15
CA LYS A 138 14.83 3.65 9.22
C LYS A 138 13.68 4.56 8.78
N GLY A 139 12.75 4.81 9.70
CA GLY A 139 11.59 5.67 9.46
C GLY A 139 10.43 4.99 8.72
N GLN A 140 10.57 3.73 8.30
CA GLN A 140 9.43 2.95 7.81
C GLN A 140 8.36 2.77 8.90
N GLN A 141 7.09 2.70 8.49
CA GLN A 141 5.97 2.49 9.41
C GLN A 141 6.06 1.11 10.07
N SER A 142 5.87 1.07 11.39
CA SER A 142 5.86 -0.12 12.24
C SER A 142 4.51 -0.36 12.94
N SER A 143 3.50 0.44 12.58
CA SER A 143 2.12 0.38 13.07
C SER A 143 1.18 0.76 11.93
N PHE A 144 -0.01 0.14 11.89
CA PHE A 144 -1.07 0.49 10.95
C PHE A 144 -1.98 1.63 11.47
N SER A 145 -1.86 2.02 12.74
CA SER A 145 -2.71 3.05 13.37
C SER A 145 -1.93 4.29 13.80
N ASN A 146 -0.69 4.12 14.26
CA ASN A 146 0.18 5.20 14.71
C ASN A 146 1.35 5.36 13.74
N THR A 147 1.06 5.85 12.53
CA THR A 147 2.06 6.03 11.48
C THR A 147 2.91 7.28 11.72
N PRO A 148 4.22 7.26 11.41
CA PRO A 148 5.10 8.42 11.58
C PRO A 148 4.78 9.57 10.61
N PHE A 149 4.07 9.27 9.52
CA PHE A 149 3.61 10.24 8.55
C PHE A 149 2.13 10.03 8.22
N ARG A 150 1.54 11.04 7.61
CA ARG A 150 0.30 10.98 6.83
C ARG A 150 0.61 11.65 5.50
N ILE A 151 0.59 10.88 4.42
CA ILE A 151 0.88 11.38 3.08
C ILE A 151 -0.40 11.28 2.25
N SER A 152 -0.69 12.31 1.47
CA SER A 152 -1.76 12.28 0.47
C SER A 152 -1.33 13.00 -0.81
N PHE A 153 -2.06 12.72 -1.90
CA PHE A 153 -1.75 13.24 -3.22
C PHE A 153 -3.01 13.82 -3.86
N SER A 154 -2.90 15.06 -4.33
CA SER A 154 -3.90 15.67 -5.20
C SER A 154 -3.40 15.64 -6.63
N PRO A 155 -4.05 14.91 -7.56
CA PRO A 155 -3.67 14.92 -8.97
C PRO A 155 -3.91 16.28 -9.61
N HIS A 156 -3.31 16.49 -10.78
CA HIS A 156 -3.56 17.67 -11.60
C HIS A 156 -5.07 17.80 -11.91
N GLY A 157 -5.60 18.99 -11.70
CA GLY A 157 -7.00 19.32 -11.92
C GLY A 157 -7.15 20.74 -12.44
N ASN A 158 -7.76 21.63 -11.65
CA ASN A 158 -7.77 23.07 -11.93
C ASN A 158 -6.49 23.78 -11.46
N ASP A 159 -5.61 23.05 -10.79
CA ASP A 159 -4.37 23.53 -10.18
C ASP A 159 -3.31 22.43 -10.33
N HIS A 160 -2.05 22.78 -10.05
CA HIS A 160 -0.92 21.87 -10.10
C HIS A 160 -1.13 20.65 -9.18
N ALA A 161 -0.61 19.50 -9.61
CA ALA A 161 -0.57 18.31 -8.76
C ALA A 161 0.28 18.56 -7.51
N LYS A 162 -0.14 18.04 -6.35
CA LYS A 162 0.52 18.31 -5.05
C LYS A 162 0.65 17.07 -4.19
N TRP A 163 1.76 17.01 -3.47
CA TRP A 163 1.95 16.12 -2.34
C TRP A 163 1.72 16.88 -1.04
N TYR A 164 0.98 16.24 -0.13
CA TYR A 164 0.79 16.70 1.24
C TYR A 164 1.50 15.70 2.14
N VAL A 165 2.42 16.19 2.96
CA VAL A 165 3.19 15.37 3.89
C VAL A 165 3.02 15.96 5.28
N SER A 166 2.35 15.22 6.16
CA SER A 166 2.29 15.55 7.59
C SER A 166 3.15 14.54 8.34
N ARG A 167 4.14 15.04 9.09
CA ARG A 167 5.03 14.24 9.92
C ARG A 167 4.62 14.40 11.38
N VAL A 168 4.42 13.28 12.07
CA VAL A 168 4.11 13.28 13.49
C VAL A 168 5.41 13.45 14.28
N THR A 169 5.42 14.44 15.18
CA THR A 169 6.54 14.75 16.08
C THR A 169 6.08 14.67 17.53
N MET A 170 7.01 14.77 18.48
CA MET A 170 6.65 14.81 19.91
C MET A 170 5.81 16.05 20.27
N SER A 171 6.02 17.17 19.57
CA SER A 171 5.40 18.47 19.85
C SER A 171 4.12 18.75 19.06
N GLY A 172 3.74 17.86 18.14
CA GLY A 172 2.60 18.05 17.23
C GLY A 172 2.93 17.56 15.82
N THR A 173 2.48 18.26 14.78
CA THR A 173 2.70 17.88 13.38
C THR A 173 3.50 18.93 12.61
N GLU A 174 4.42 18.45 11.78
CA GLU A 174 5.16 19.25 10.80
C GLU A 174 4.56 18.95 9.42
N GLU A 175 3.99 19.96 8.77
CA GLU A 175 3.20 19.82 7.54
C GLU A 175 3.90 20.49 6.35
N PHE A 176 3.90 19.80 5.21
CA PHE A 176 4.48 20.27 3.96
C PHE A 176 3.49 20.10 2.81
N ILE A 177 3.48 21.11 1.93
CA ILE A 177 2.83 21.04 0.63
C ILE A 177 3.92 21.16 -0.42
N ILE A 178 4.05 20.16 -1.30
CA ILE A 178 5.08 20.13 -2.34
C ILE A 178 4.37 20.12 -3.69
N ASP A 179 4.75 21.04 -4.57
CA ASP A 179 4.34 21.02 -5.97
C ASP A 179 4.93 19.78 -6.66
N ALA A 180 4.06 18.88 -7.14
CA ALA A 180 4.51 17.63 -7.74
C ALA A 180 5.07 17.82 -9.16
N GLU A 181 4.77 18.94 -9.81
CA GLU A 181 5.22 19.28 -11.16
C GLU A 181 6.59 19.97 -11.12
N THR A 182 6.82 20.88 -10.17
CA THR A 182 8.07 21.66 -10.06
C THR A 182 9.04 21.14 -9.00
N GLY A 183 8.53 20.42 -8.01
CA GLY A 183 9.29 19.96 -6.84
C GLY A 183 9.58 21.02 -5.79
N GLU A 184 8.96 22.19 -5.92
CA GLU A 184 9.09 23.26 -4.93
C GLU A 184 8.21 22.99 -3.71
N VAL A 185 8.73 23.33 -2.53
CA VAL A 185 7.94 23.33 -1.30
C VAL A 185 7.10 24.62 -1.30
N ILE A 186 5.79 24.47 -1.45
CA ILE A 186 4.82 25.57 -1.49
C ILE A 186 4.52 26.09 -0.07
N SER A 187 4.38 25.18 0.90
CA SER A 187 4.14 25.53 2.30
C SER A 187 4.89 24.59 3.23
N HIS A 188 5.25 25.13 4.39
CA HIS A 188 5.82 24.41 5.53
C HIS A 188 5.29 25.04 6.82
N GLU A 189 4.57 24.26 7.62
CA GLU A 189 3.92 24.70 8.85
C GLU A 189 4.21 23.75 10.02
N ASN A 190 4.30 24.29 11.23
CA ASN A 190 4.41 23.50 12.46
C ASN A 190 3.16 23.73 13.30
N ILE A 191 2.37 22.68 13.50
CA ILE A 191 1.14 22.69 14.30
C ILE A 191 1.47 22.05 15.64
N LEU A 192 1.46 22.86 16.69
CA LEU A 192 1.76 22.39 18.04
C LEU A 192 0.52 21.77 18.68
N ASN A 193 0.72 20.73 19.47
CA ASN A 193 -0.33 20.23 20.35
C ASN A 193 -0.69 21.33 21.35
N VAL A 194 -1.92 21.83 21.30
CA VAL A 194 -2.43 22.75 22.32
C VAL A 194 -2.81 21.90 23.54
N GLU A 195 -2.12 22.11 24.66
CA GLU A 195 -2.45 21.52 25.96
C GLU A 195 -3.80 22.02 26.51
#